data_AF-A0A8R7TQS1-F1
#
_entry.id   AF-A0A8R7TQS1-F1
#
_cell.length_a   1.000
_cell.length_b   1.000
_cell.length_c   1.000
_cell.angle_alpha   90.00
_cell.angle_beta   90.00
_cell.angle_gamma   90.00
#
_symmetry.space_group_name_H-M   'P 1'
#
loop_
_entity.id
_entity.type
_entity.pdbx_description
1 polymer ?
#
loop_
_entity_poly.entity_id
_entity_poly.type
_entity_poly.pdbx_seq_one_letter_code
_entity_poly.pdbx_strand_id
1 'polypeptide(L)'
;MRLLLLLPLLVAATGAARDSDDPFLSGAQANHSYNIDCGGAADFTSAFGRRWLADRFFSAGGNAGMVAEPHRFPQPQERTLRFFPPASAGKTSCYSLPLAPGRYYLRIFSVYDNYDSKLRSPSFDVSAAATLVLSFRSPWPETAARYGAYSDLIFPSDAEATDVCFYSLSTDAPVVASIEVAPVHPLAYDGATTGADVVLVNYGRLTCGNSLFGPGFTNDSDAFSRVWQAGTDFRNNDLTYDAITAGGRKIFGSNQPPNYFPTKMYRSAVTTGGDASNEIEYLMPVDTRMSYMVWLHFAEIDAGVRAPGQRVFDVMLAGRNVTRIDIFKQVGGFTAFKWTYIVENLTSSTMSVRLVPVVGRPILCGLENYAMVPLETRTVPHQAAAMKALKDSLKIPARMGWNGDPCAPRTWDAWEGVTCHPGNKGLVITQLDLASQGLKGFISDEISHLTDLVSLNLSSNSLTGSLPPGLGQPSLATLDLSSNQFTGSIPGTIGSSKLQTVLLNGNQLDGQVPERLYSVGVHGGVIDLSGNKGLCGVPTLPACALFWEKGGLNKTGKIALGASFGLLLLVILIVVYIVCIRRGPYDYDFEFPQDLTSISAISAKRNRYQRAKSVMLAEMDAHNTDGFYTNGNGNTR
;
A
#
# COMPACT_ATOMS: atom_id res chain seq x y z
N MET A 1 35.38 51.23 -35.21
CA MET A 1 35.62 49.93 -34.57
C MET A 1 36.37 50.16 -33.26
N ARG A 2 35.65 50.36 -32.15
CA ARG A 2 36.22 50.47 -30.79
C ARG A 2 35.24 49.82 -29.82
N LEU A 3 35.73 48.76 -29.18
CA LEU A 3 35.08 48.01 -28.11
C LEU A 3 35.27 48.82 -26.82
N LEU A 4 34.18 49.24 -26.18
CA LEU A 4 34.22 49.88 -24.86
C LEU A 4 33.66 48.91 -23.82
N LEU A 5 34.49 48.58 -22.82
CA LEU A 5 34.08 47.91 -21.59
C LEU A 5 33.15 48.84 -20.79
N LEU A 6 32.02 48.30 -20.33
CA LEU A 6 31.21 48.83 -19.25
C LEU A 6 30.92 47.68 -18.26
N LEU A 7 31.63 47.71 -17.13
CA LEU A 7 31.20 47.01 -15.90
C LEU A 7 30.17 47.89 -15.18
N PRO A 8 29.08 47.30 -14.66
CA PRO A 8 28.44 47.84 -13.47
C PRO A 8 28.52 46.86 -12.29
N LEU A 9 28.68 47.45 -11.11
CA LEU A 9 28.79 46.84 -9.79
C LEU A 9 27.69 45.80 -9.52
N LEU A 10 28.08 44.59 -9.11
CA LEU A 10 27.20 43.74 -8.29
C LEU A 10 27.39 44.12 -6.82
N VAL A 11 26.33 44.70 -6.25
CA VAL A 11 26.12 44.73 -4.80
C VAL A 11 25.90 43.28 -4.36
N ALA A 12 26.87 42.73 -3.64
CA ALA A 12 26.71 41.45 -2.95
C ALA A 12 25.75 41.65 -1.76
N ALA A 13 24.46 41.41 -2.00
CA ALA A 13 23.53 41.13 -0.92
C ALA A 13 23.92 39.77 -0.32
N THR A 14 24.42 39.79 0.91
CA THR A 14 24.65 38.59 1.73
C THR A 14 23.30 37.93 2.05
N GLY A 15 22.79 37.12 1.13
CA GLY A 15 21.73 36.16 1.41
C GLY A 15 22.36 34.86 1.89
N ALA A 16 22.20 34.54 3.17
CA ALA A 16 22.52 33.23 3.70
C ALA A 16 21.70 32.18 2.94
N ALA A 17 22.38 31.27 2.24
CA ALA A 17 21.77 30.11 1.63
C ALA A 17 21.12 29.26 2.72
N ARG A 18 19.78 29.21 2.74
CA ARG A 18 19.01 28.14 3.37
C ARG A 18 19.00 26.97 2.39
N ASP A 19 20.08 26.20 2.34
CA ASP A 19 19.95 24.79 1.94
C ASP A 19 19.45 24.06 3.19
N SER A 20 18.19 23.66 3.17
CA SER A 20 17.58 22.90 4.26
C SER A 20 18.11 21.47 4.23
N ASP A 21 18.97 21.11 5.18
CA ASP A 21 19.37 19.72 5.47
C ASP A 21 18.19 18.83 5.96
N ASP A 22 16.95 19.32 5.89
CA ASP A 22 15.72 18.59 6.20
C ASP A 22 15.30 17.81 4.94
N PRO A 23 15.38 16.45 4.93
CA PRO A 23 14.99 15.63 3.79
C PRO A 23 13.48 15.68 3.51
N PHE A 24 12.67 16.27 4.42
CA PHE A 24 11.25 16.53 4.23
C PHE A 24 10.97 17.92 3.63
N LEU A 25 11.99 18.76 3.46
CA LEU A 25 11.92 20.06 2.80
C LEU A 25 12.62 19.97 1.43
N SER A 26 12.01 20.59 0.43
CA SER A 26 12.33 20.47 -1.01
C SER A 26 13.84 20.39 -1.34
N GLY A 27 14.19 19.36 -2.13
CA GLY A 27 15.54 19.08 -2.67
C GLY A 27 15.52 17.78 -3.50
N ALA A 28 16.65 17.33 -4.05
CA ALA A 28 16.71 16.08 -4.85
C ALA A 28 16.27 14.81 -4.06
N GLN A 29 16.42 14.83 -2.73
CA GLN A 29 15.89 13.80 -1.83
C GLN A 29 14.38 13.95 -1.57
N ALA A 30 13.81 15.15 -1.68
CA ALA A 30 12.38 15.40 -1.46
C ALA A 30 11.46 14.77 -2.53
N ASN A 31 12.01 14.35 -3.67
CA ASN A 31 11.26 13.58 -4.66
C ASN A 31 10.88 12.17 -4.17
N HIS A 32 11.47 11.70 -3.06
CA HIS A 32 11.20 10.39 -2.45
C HIS A 32 10.73 10.50 -0.99
N SER A 33 10.32 11.69 -0.57
CA SER A 33 9.78 11.96 0.77
C SER A 33 8.28 12.19 0.70
N TYR A 34 7.52 11.59 1.62
CA TYR A 34 6.07 11.70 1.66
C TYR A 34 5.61 12.08 3.07
N ASN A 35 4.90 13.20 3.18
CA ASN A 35 4.16 13.56 4.39
C ASN A 35 2.69 13.43 4.08
N ILE A 36 1.99 12.51 4.75
CA ILE A 36 0.61 12.15 4.48
C ILE A 36 -0.22 12.52 5.70
N ASP A 37 -1.24 13.32 5.47
CA ASP A 37 -2.28 13.66 6.41
C ASP A 37 -3.42 12.63 6.31
N CYS A 38 -3.50 11.73 7.29
CA CYS A 38 -4.40 10.57 7.24
C CYS A 38 -5.84 11.01 7.54
N GLY A 39 -6.77 10.71 6.65
CA GLY A 39 -8.14 11.21 6.73
C GLY A 39 -8.31 12.69 6.35
N GLY A 40 -7.23 13.36 5.93
CA GLY A 40 -7.25 14.73 5.44
C GLY A 40 -7.98 14.88 4.10
N ALA A 41 -8.65 16.01 3.89
CA ALA A 41 -9.44 16.28 2.68
C ALA A 41 -8.69 17.06 1.59
N ALA A 42 -7.64 17.83 1.95
CA ALA A 42 -6.91 18.67 1.01
C ALA A 42 -5.41 18.78 1.35
N ASP A 43 -4.57 18.80 0.31
CA ASP A 43 -3.13 19.06 0.46
C ASP A 43 -2.91 20.44 1.13
N PHE A 44 -1.96 20.55 2.05
CA PHE A 44 -1.60 21.82 2.68
C PHE A 44 -0.09 21.95 2.89
N THR A 45 0.37 23.16 3.20
CA THR A 45 1.76 23.42 3.61
C THR A 45 1.78 23.86 5.06
N SER A 46 2.52 23.16 5.90
CA SER A 46 2.67 23.48 7.32
C SER A 46 3.45 24.78 7.54
N ALA A 47 3.39 25.33 8.76
CA ALA A 47 4.15 26.52 9.14
C ALA A 47 5.68 26.35 8.98
N PHE A 48 6.17 25.10 8.95
CA PHE A 48 7.57 24.75 8.73
C PHE A 48 7.94 24.63 7.23
N GLY A 49 7.02 24.91 6.31
CA GLY A 49 7.25 24.82 4.86
C GLY A 49 7.13 23.40 4.29
N ARG A 50 6.73 22.41 5.10
CA ARG A 50 6.51 21.03 4.62
C ARG A 50 5.17 20.90 3.93
N ARG A 51 5.18 20.30 2.74
CA ARG A 51 3.97 19.92 2.01
C ARG A 51 3.42 18.61 2.58
N TRP A 52 2.13 18.61 2.88
CA TRP A 52 1.34 17.48 3.35
C TRP A 52 0.35 17.06 2.26
N LEU A 53 0.25 15.76 2.02
CA LEU A 53 -0.64 15.14 1.05
C LEU A 53 -1.89 14.63 1.76
N ALA A 54 -3.06 15.01 1.26
CA ALA A 54 -4.32 14.52 1.82
C ALA A 54 -4.55 13.04 1.49
N ASP A 55 -4.43 12.18 2.52
CA ASP A 55 -4.89 10.78 2.56
C ASP A 55 -4.54 9.94 1.31
N ARG A 56 -3.40 10.24 0.70
CA ARG A 56 -2.93 9.58 -0.53
C ARG A 56 -2.29 8.24 -0.23
N PHE A 57 -2.22 7.40 -1.26
CA PHE A 57 -1.60 6.06 -1.26
C PHE A 57 -2.29 5.01 -0.39
N PHE A 58 -3.37 5.40 0.27
CA PHE A 58 -4.17 4.54 1.12
C PHE A 58 -4.96 3.50 0.30
N SER A 59 -4.87 2.23 0.71
CA SER A 59 -5.71 1.14 0.20
C SER A 59 -7.08 1.16 0.86
N ALA A 60 -8.15 0.89 0.11
CA ALA A 60 -9.52 0.90 0.65
C ALA A 60 -9.69 0.10 1.96
N GLY A 61 -10.32 0.72 2.98
CA GLY A 61 -10.67 0.08 4.26
C GLY A 61 -10.23 0.88 5.49
N GLY A 62 -11.18 1.41 6.26
CA GLY A 62 -10.92 2.33 7.37
C GLY A 62 -11.69 3.64 7.20
N ASN A 63 -12.00 4.30 8.30
CA ASN A 63 -12.86 5.47 8.32
C ASN A 63 -12.03 6.72 8.65
N ALA A 64 -12.27 7.80 7.92
CA ALA A 64 -11.73 9.10 8.29
C ALA A 64 -12.51 9.65 9.49
N GLY A 65 -11.81 10.36 10.36
CA GLY A 65 -12.35 11.01 11.54
C GLY A 65 -11.62 12.30 11.84
N MET A 66 -12.20 13.08 12.76
CA MET A 66 -11.56 14.25 13.33
C MET A 66 -11.45 14.08 14.83
N VAL A 67 -10.33 14.56 15.35
CA VAL A 67 -10.01 14.67 16.77
C VAL A 67 -10.96 15.69 17.40
N ALA A 68 -11.61 15.36 18.53
CA ALA A 68 -12.55 16.29 19.16
C ALA A 68 -11.83 17.41 19.94
N GLU A 69 -12.46 18.58 20.05
CA GLU A 69 -11.96 19.67 20.89
C GLU A 69 -11.96 19.28 22.39
N PRO A 70 -10.96 19.72 23.19
CA PRO A 70 -9.90 20.68 22.87
C PRO A 70 -8.68 20.06 22.17
N HIS A 71 -8.24 20.64 21.07
CA HIS A 71 -6.99 20.23 20.39
C HIS A 71 -5.76 20.60 21.22
N ARG A 72 -5.02 19.60 21.71
CA ARG A 72 -3.73 19.82 22.41
C ARG A 72 -2.56 20.00 21.45
N PHE A 73 -2.74 19.57 20.21
CA PHE A 73 -1.73 19.55 19.16
C PHE A 73 -2.04 20.64 18.14
N PRO A 74 -1.17 21.66 17.97
CA PRO A 74 -1.49 22.82 17.15
C PRO A 74 -1.42 22.52 15.65
N GLN A 75 -0.74 21.46 15.21
CA GLN A 75 -0.50 21.21 13.79
C GLN A 75 -1.75 20.65 13.09
N PRO A 76 -1.98 20.98 11.80
CA PRO A 76 -3.16 20.50 11.07
C PRO A 76 -3.21 18.98 10.91
N GLN A 77 -2.09 18.32 10.57
CA GLN A 77 -2.00 16.85 10.40
C GLN A 77 -2.20 16.05 11.69
N GLU A 78 -2.32 16.73 12.83
CA GLU A 78 -2.52 16.11 14.14
C GLU A 78 -4.02 16.13 14.53
N ARG A 79 -4.91 16.68 13.68
CA ARG A 79 -6.35 16.85 13.96
C ARG A 79 -7.25 15.91 13.17
N THR A 80 -6.77 15.44 12.04
CA THR A 80 -7.41 14.46 11.18
C THR A 80 -6.83 13.09 11.49
N LEU A 81 -7.67 12.06 11.38
CA LEU A 81 -7.22 10.69 11.59
C LEU A 81 -7.93 9.71 10.69
N ARG A 82 -7.29 8.57 10.54
CA ARG A 82 -7.89 7.36 10.01
C ARG A 82 -7.88 6.30 11.09
N PHE A 83 -9.05 5.70 11.31
CA PHE A 83 -9.20 4.61 12.26
C PHE A 83 -9.60 3.33 11.54
N PHE A 84 -9.04 2.23 12.03
CA PHE A 84 -9.18 0.92 11.42
C PHE A 84 -9.90 0.00 12.41
N PRO A 85 -11.25 -0.02 12.39
CA PRO A 85 -12.00 -0.84 13.33
C PRO A 85 -11.58 -2.31 13.18
N PRO A 86 -11.65 -3.11 14.26
CA PRO A 86 -11.33 -4.54 14.18
C PRO A 86 -12.34 -5.18 13.22
N ALA A 87 -11.93 -5.42 11.98
CA ALA A 87 -12.77 -6.14 11.04
C ALA A 87 -12.76 -7.61 11.45
N SER A 88 -13.93 -8.21 11.55
CA SER A 88 -14.12 -9.67 11.56
C SER A 88 -13.67 -10.35 10.24
N ALA A 89 -12.98 -9.63 9.35
CA ALA A 89 -12.51 -10.10 8.05
C ALA A 89 -11.31 -9.26 7.53
N GLY A 90 -10.10 -9.84 7.62
CA GLY A 90 -8.99 -9.58 6.69
C GLY A 90 -8.17 -8.28 6.81
N LYS A 91 -6.98 -8.29 6.17
CA LYS A 91 -6.01 -7.17 6.08
C LYS A 91 -6.56 -6.00 5.26
N THR A 92 -7.15 -5.00 5.90
CA THR A 92 -7.89 -3.95 5.16
C THR A 92 -7.17 -2.61 5.02
N SER A 93 -6.01 -2.39 5.65
CA SER A 93 -5.54 -1.03 5.93
C SER A 93 -4.05 -0.82 5.66
N CYS A 94 -3.67 -0.49 4.42
CA CYS A 94 -2.29 -0.24 4.02
C CYS A 94 -2.11 1.10 3.31
N TYR A 95 -0.88 1.61 3.30
CA TYR A 95 -0.42 2.67 2.41
C TYR A 95 0.63 2.12 1.45
N SER A 96 0.37 2.17 0.15
CA SER A 96 1.28 1.71 -0.90
C SER A 96 2.13 2.87 -1.42
N LEU A 97 3.30 3.06 -0.81
CA LEU A 97 4.17 4.21 -1.07
C LEU A 97 5.14 3.93 -2.22
N PRO A 98 5.23 4.81 -3.24
CA PRO A 98 6.17 4.63 -4.35
C PRO A 98 7.59 5.02 -3.93
N LEU A 99 8.30 4.10 -3.28
CA LEU A 99 9.66 4.31 -2.78
C LEU A 99 10.69 3.74 -3.75
N ALA A 100 11.83 4.43 -3.91
CA ALA A 100 12.97 3.87 -4.63
C ALA A 100 13.72 2.86 -3.73
N PRO A 101 14.57 1.99 -4.27
CA PRO A 101 15.43 1.15 -3.45
C PRO A 101 16.33 1.98 -2.53
N GLY A 102 16.34 1.69 -1.23
CA GLY A 102 17.09 2.45 -0.22
C GLY A 102 16.70 2.13 1.21
N ARG A 103 17.16 2.94 2.17
CA ARG A 103 16.71 2.90 3.57
C ARG A 103 15.84 4.12 3.84
N TYR A 104 14.77 3.93 4.60
CA TYR A 104 13.76 4.94 4.85
C TYR A 104 13.47 5.06 6.34
N TYR A 105 13.28 6.29 6.79
CA TYR A 105 12.78 6.62 8.12
C TYR A 105 11.28 6.82 8.00
N LEU A 106 10.51 5.97 8.69
CA LEU A 106 9.06 6.06 8.81
C LEU A 106 8.73 6.62 10.20
N ARG A 107 7.92 7.67 10.23
CA ARG A 107 7.39 8.26 11.44
C ARG A 107 5.87 8.31 11.34
N ILE A 108 5.22 7.81 12.38
CA ILE A 108 3.76 7.71 12.47
C ILE A 108 3.34 8.51 13.69
N PHE A 109 2.37 9.41 13.49
CA PHE A 109 1.67 10.07 14.59
C PHE A 109 0.34 9.39 14.81
N SER A 110 0.08 9.06 16.07
CA SER A 110 -1.17 8.45 16.49
C SER A 110 -1.75 9.29 17.64
N VAL A 111 -3.04 9.62 17.54
CA VAL A 111 -3.77 10.49 18.48
C VAL A 111 -4.71 9.67 19.34
N TYR A 112 -4.78 9.99 20.63
CA TYR A 112 -5.53 9.23 21.65
C TYR A 112 -6.30 10.19 22.58
N ASP A 113 -7.27 9.68 23.35
CA ASP A 113 -8.18 10.42 24.26
C ASP A 113 -9.45 10.94 23.57
N ASN A 114 -9.44 12.16 23.04
CA ASN A 114 -10.59 12.87 22.45
C ASN A 114 -11.15 12.25 21.15
N TYR A 115 -10.74 11.02 20.83
CA TYR A 115 -11.31 10.19 19.78
C TYR A 115 -11.97 8.92 20.35
N ASP A 116 -11.30 8.17 21.22
CA ASP A 116 -11.75 6.85 21.72
C ASP A 116 -12.06 6.79 23.22
N SER A 117 -11.80 7.87 23.97
CA SER A 117 -11.96 8.02 25.41
C SER A 117 -11.21 6.98 26.26
N LYS A 118 -10.20 6.28 25.70
CA LYS A 118 -9.47 5.22 26.41
C LYS A 118 -8.35 5.73 27.30
N LEU A 119 -7.88 6.97 27.09
CA LEU A 119 -6.83 7.62 27.87
C LEU A 119 -5.53 6.78 28.03
N ARG A 120 -5.23 5.93 27.03
CA ARG A 120 -4.00 5.13 26.96
C ARG A 120 -3.52 4.99 25.52
N SER A 121 -2.22 4.79 25.31
CA SER A 121 -1.69 4.46 23.99
C SER A 121 -2.26 3.10 23.50
N PRO A 122 -2.90 3.01 22.33
CA PRO A 122 -3.21 1.76 21.67
C PRO A 122 -1.92 1.06 21.27
N SER A 123 -1.97 -0.25 21.37
CA SER A 123 -0.96 -1.14 20.83
C SER A 123 -1.58 -1.79 19.61
N PHE A 124 -0.98 -1.63 18.44
CA PHE A 124 -1.38 -2.28 17.19
C PHE A 124 -0.16 -2.79 16.46
N ASP A 125 -0.33 -3.68 15.48
CA ASP A 125 0.81 -4.18 14.72
C ASP A 125 0.96 -3.39 13.43
N VAL A 126 2.20 -3.19 13.00
CA VAL A 126 2.55 -2.51 11.75
C VAL A 126 3.44 -3.43 10.94
N SER A 127 3.23 -3.51 9.63
CA SER A 127 4.24 -4.06 8.74
C SER A 127 4.84 -2.98 7.85
N ALA A 128 6.15 -3.09 7.66
CA ALA A 128 6.91 -2.33 6.68
C ALA A 128 7.88 -3.29 5.99
N ALA A 129 8.03 -3.18 4.67
CA ALA A 129 8.84 -4.11 3.87
C ALA A 129 8.52 -5.59 4.15
N ALA A 130 7.21 -5.92 4.18
CA ALA A 130 6.69 -7.26 4.47
C ALA A 130 7.06 -7.83 5.86
N THR A 131 7.68 -7.04 6.73
CA THR A 131 8.13 -7.46 8.06
C THR A 131 7.17 -6.95 9.11
N LEU A 132 6.63 -7.85 9.94
CA LEU A 132 5.67 -7.50 10.99
C LEU A 132 6.38 -7.03 12.26
N VAL A 133 6.03 -5.83 12.70
CA VAL A 133 6.40 -5.26 13.99
C VAL A 133 5.22 -5.41 14.94
N LEU A 134 5.35 -6.34 15.89
CA LEU A 134 4.33 -6.64 16.88
C LEU A 134 4.28 -5.59 17.99
N SER A 135 3.08 -5.27 18.47
CA SER A 135 2.84 -4.32 19.56
C SER A 135 3.53 -2.97 19.34
N PHE A 136 3.40 -2.44 18.12
CA PHE A 136 3.91 -1.13 17.76
C PHE A 136 3.21 -0.07 18.62
N ARG A 137 4.03 0.63 19.41
CA ARG A 137 3.57 1.63 20.38
C ARG A 137 4.59 2.75 20.47
N SER A 138 4.15 3.87 21.01
CA SER A 138 5.07 4.95 21.37
C SER A 138 6.11 4.46 22.39
N PRO A 139 7.39 4.82 22.23
CA PRO A 139 8.41 4.52 23.22
C PRO A 139 8.32 5.43 24.46
N TRP A 140 7.35 6.35 24.51
CA TRP A 140 7.25 7.34 25.58
C TRP A 140 6.38 6.83 26.75
N PRO A 141 6.62 7.35 27.97
CA PRO A 141 5.76 7.08 29.11
C PRO A 141 4.30 7.48 28.83
N GLU A 142 3.34 6.76 29.42
CA GLU A 142 1.90 7.02 29.23
C GLU A 142 1.49 8.45 29.67
N THR A 143 2.22 9.06 30.59
CA THR A 143 2.05 10.48 30.96
C THR A 143 2.28 11.43 29.79
N ALA A 144 3.24 11.12 28.92
CA ALA A 144 3.56 11.89 27.73
C ALA A 144 2.73 11.45 26.51
N ALA A 145 2.43 10.16 26.37
CA ALA A 145 1.79 9.60 25.19
C ALA A 145 0.25 9.67 25.19
N ARG A 146 -0.41 9.84 26.35
CA ARG A 146 -1.88 9.70 26.51
C ARG A 146 -2.77 10.54 25.59
N TYR A 147 -2.26 11.63 25.01
CA TYR A 147 -3.01 12.50 24.10
C TYR A 147 -2.65 12.27 22.63
N GLY A 148 -1.55 11.57 22.39
CA GLY A 148 -0.99 11.34 21.07
C GLY A 148 0.53 11.33 21.13
N ALA A 149 1.15 10.50 20.29
CA ALA A 149 2.59 10.34 20.28
C ALA A 149 3.13 9.94 18.90
N TYR A 150 4.40 10.25 18.70
CA TYR A 150 5.13 9.81 17.53
C TYR A 150 5.85 8.49 17.81
N SER A 151 5.70 7.55 16.88
CA SER A 151 6.45 6.29 16.83
C SER A 151 7.22 6.25 15.53
N ASP A 152 8.46 5.77 15.55
CA ASP A 152 9.32 5.75 14.37
C ASP A 152 10.11 4.46 14.21
N LEU A 153 10.39 4.11 12.96
CA LEU A 153 11.21 2.97 12.59
C LEU A 153 12.04 3.29 11.33
N ILE A 154 13.11 2.54 11.13
CA ILE A 154 13.95 2.59 9.93
C ILE A 154 13.86 1.24 9.24
N PHE A 155 13.49 1.23 7.97
CA PHE A 155 13.29 0.01 7.19
C PHE A 155 13.98 0.11 5.82
N PRO A 156 14.44 -1.01 5.26
CA PRO A 156 14.91 -1.08 3.89
C PRO A 156 13.73 -1.17 2.92
N SER A 157 13.91 -0.66 1.71
CA SER A 157 13.01 -0.84 0.59
C SER A 157 13.83 -1.27 -0.63
N ASP A 158 13.36 -2.26 -1.35
CA ASP A 158 13.97 -2.82 -2.56
C ASP A 158 12.98 -2.91 -3.73
N ALA A 159 11.78 -2.33 -3.56
CA ALA A 159 10.69 -2.35 -4.53
C ALA A 159 10.22 -0.93 -4.83
N GLU A 160 9.85 -0.67 -6.09
CA GLU A 160 9.31 0.63 -6.55
C GLU A 160 8.04 1.07 -5.81
N ALA A 161 7.34 0.13 -5.17
CA ALA A 161 6.25 0.41 -4.24
C ALA A 161 6.41 -0.45 -2.97
N THR A 162 6.40 0.19 -1.81
CA THR A 162 6.47 -0.47 -0.50
C THR A 162 5.19 -0.23 0.28
N ASP A 163 4.61 -1.30 0.79
CA ASP A 163 3.42 -1.24 1.61
C ASP A 163 3.76 -1.04 3.09
N VAL A 164 3.06 -0.09 3.72
CA VAL A 164 3.00 0.09 5.18
C VAL A 164 1.60 -0.29 5.62
N CYS A 165 1.44 -1.42 6.30
CA CYS A 165 0.12 -1.94 6.69
C CYS A 165 -0.09 -1.89 8.20
N PHE A 166 -1.34 -1.67 8.59
CA PHE A 166 -1.78 -1.59 9.98
C PHE A 166 -2.72 -2.76 10.30
N TYR A 167 -2.51 -3.39 11.45
CA TYR A 167 -3.27 -4.56 11.87
C TYR A 167 -3.88 -4.37 13.25
N SER A 168 -5.14 -4.75 13.37
CA SER A 168 -5.91 -4.74 14.63
C SER A 168 -5.87 -6.11 15.33
N LEU A 169 -4.79 -6.90 15.16
CA LEU A 169 -4.66 -8.24 15.77
C LEU A 169 -4.37 -8.20 17.27
N SER A 170 -3.87 -7.06 17.74
CA SER A 170 -3.63 -6.75 19.14
C SER A 170 -4.93 -6.30 19.84
N THR A 171 -4.79 -5.72 21.03
CA THR A 171 -5.92 -5.28 21.87
C THR A 171 -6.72 -4.10 21.32
N ASP A 172 -6.15 -3.31 20.40
CA ASP A 172 -6.71 -2.02 19.99
C ASP A 172 -6.72 -1.82 18.48
N ALA A 173 -7.70 -1.07 18.00
CA ALA A 173 -7.77 -0.62 16.61
C ALA A 173 -6.64 0.38 16.33
N PRO A 174 -5.90 0.27 15.20
CA PRO A 174 -4.95 1.28 14.81
C PRO A 174 -5.66 2.62 14.51
N VAL A 175 -5.09 3.69 15.08
CA VAL A 175 -5.52 5.07 14.90
C VAL A 175 -4.31 5.87 14.46
N VAL A 176 -4.36 6.40 13.24
CA VAL A 176 -3.23 7.05 12.57
C VAL A 176 -3.66 8.41 12.09
N ALA A 177 -2.97 9.45 12.55
CA ALA A 177 -3.23 10.84 12.16
C ALA A 177 -2.29 11.30 11.05
N SER A 178 -1.01 10.90 11.09
CA SER A 178 -0.07 11.28 10.06
C SER A 178 1.01 10.23 9.82
N ILE A 179 1.47 10.13 8.57
CA ILE A 179 2.59 9.28 8.15
C ILE A 179 3.64 10.16 7.46
N GLU A 180 4.88 10.14 7.94
CA GLU A 180 6.03 10.80 7.33
C GLU A 180 7.05 9.74 6.93
N VAL A 181 7.50 9.77 5.67
CA VAL A 181 8.54 8.88 5.15
C VAL A 181 9.60 9.69 4.43
N ALA A 182 10.87 9.47 4.75
CA ALA A 182 12.00 10.10 4.07
C ALA A 182 13.16 9.12 3.87
N PRO A 183 13.94 9.29 2.78
CA PRO A 183 15.15 8.52 2.57
C PRO A 183 16.19 8.86 3.65
N VAL A 184 16.94 7.84 4.05
CA VAL A 184 18.03 7.95 5.02
C VAL A 184 19.32 7.48 4.36
N HIS A 185 20.42 8.12 4.69
CA HIS A 185 21.73 7.69 4.22
C HIS A 185 22.00 6.21 4.59
N PRO A 186 22.53 5.37 3.68
CA PRO A 186 22.73 3.93 3.95
C PRO A 186 23.52 3.63 5.23
N LEU A 187 24.56 4.43 5.52
CA LEU A 187 25.39 4.33 6.73
C LEU A 187 24.76 4.94 8.00
N ALA A 188 23.59 5.56 7.90
CA ALA A 188 22.91 6.09 9.08
C ALA A 188 22.55 4.96 10.05
N TYR A 189 22.51 5.29 11.34
CA TYR A 189 22.24 4.35 12.43
C TYR A 189 23.04 3.04 12.29
N ASP A 190 24.34 3.19 12.05
CA ASP A 190 25.30 2.10 11.90
C ASP A 190 24.89 1.05 10.86
N GLY A 191 24.43 1.53 9.69
CA GLY A 191 24.04 0.68 8.57
C GLY A 191 25.14 -0.26 8.05
N ALA A 192 26.41 0.06 8.31
CA ALA A 192 27.52 -0.83 7.98
C ALA A 192 27.51 -2.11 8.81
N THR A 193 27.18 -2.02 10.09
CA THR A 193 27.14 -3.16 11.03
C THR A 193 25.77 -3.84 11.01
N THR A 194 24.69 -3.07 10.98
CA THR A 194 23.31 -3.60 11.02
C THR A 194 22.87 -4.24 9.71
N GLY A 195 23.50 -3.87 8.59
CA GLY A 195 23.19 -4.41 7.27
C GLY A 195 21.83 -3.95 6.72
N ALA A 196 21.38 -4.63 5.67
CA ALA A 196 20.11 -4.34 5.00
C ALA A 196 18.96 -5.26 5.48
N ASP A 197 19.23 -6.22 6.37
CA ASP A 197 18.29 -7.30 6.71
C ASP A 197 17.54 -7.07 8.03
N VAL A 198 17.43 -5.81 8.46
CA VAL A 198 16.81 -5.44 9.74
C VAL A 198 15.96 -4.18 9.64
N VAL A 199 14.83 -4.20 10.33
CA VAL A 199 14.04 -3.02 10.67
C VAL A 199 14.43 -2.56 12.07
N LEU A 200 14.84 -1.29 12.20
CA LEU A 200 15.17 -0.68 13.48
C LEU A 200 13.93 0.04 14.03
N VAL A 201 13.38 -0.43 15.13
CA VAL A 201 12.19 0.16 15.77
C VAL A 201 12.62 0.99 16.96
N ASN A 202 12.25 2.27 17.02
CA ASN A 202 12.61 3.14 18.15
C ASN A 202 11.90 2.69 19.43
N TYR A 203 12.68 2.29 20.43
CA TYR A 203 12.26 1.88 21.77
C TYR A 203 12.61 2.91 22.85
N GLY A 204 13.16 4.06 22.45
CA GLY A 204 13.47 5.16 23.35
C GLY A 204 14.45 6.13 22.71
N ARG A 205 14.11 7.41 22.68
CA ARG A 205 14.99 8.51 22.25
C ARG A 205 14.95 9.61 23.31
N LEU A 206 15.99 9.66 24.13
CA LEU A 206 16.04 10.49 25.33
C LEU A 206 17.09 11.59 25.21
N THR A 207 16.70 12.79 25.62
CA THR A 207 17.64 13.84 26.02
C THR A 207 17.84 13.76 27.53
N CYS A 208 19.10 13.65 27.96
CA CYS A 208 19.42 13.46 29.37
C CYS A 208 19.44 14.80 30.11
N GLY A 209 20.00 15.86 29.51
CA GLY A 209 20.19 17.15 30.18
C GLY A 209 19.20 18.27 29.83
N ASN A 210 18.35 18.10 28.81
CA ASN A 210 17.34 19.09 28.41
C ASN A 210 15.92 18.64 28.78
N SER A 211 14.99 19.60 28.76
CA SER A 211 13.57 19.30 28.58
C SER A 211 13.28 18.66 27.22
N LEU A 212 12.11 18.04 27.09
CA LEU A 212 11.56 17.56 25.82
C LEU A 212 11.70 18.61 24.71
N PHE A 213 12.14 18.18 23.53
CA PHE A 213 12.22 19.05 22.36
C PHE A 213 12.03 18.27 21.04
N GLY A 214 11.65 18.99 19.99
CA GLY A 214 11.43 18.46 18.65
C GLY A 214 10.12 18.98 18.03
N PRO A 215 9.82 18.60 16.78
CA PRO A 215 8.62 19.04 16.09
C PRO A 215 7.34 18.68 16.87
N GLY A 216 6.43 19.65 17.00
CA GLY A 216 5.21 19.54 17.81
C GLY A 216 5.36 20.06 19.24
N PHE A 217 6.58 20.17 19.78
CA PHE A 217 6.83 20.63 21.15
C PHE A 217 7.61 21.94 21.21
N THR A 218 8.62 22.08 20.36
CA THR A 218 9.52 23.25 20.33
C THR A 218 9.87 23.61 18.89
N ASN A 219 10.34 24.84 18.67
CA ASN A 219 10.71 25.34 17.34
C ASN A 219 12.16 24.96 16.95
N ASP A 220 12.61 23.76 17.29
CA ASP A 220 13.98 23.31 17.00
C ASP A 220 14.06 22.62 15.63
N SER A 221 15.11 22.91 14.88
CA SER A 221 15.41 22.23 13.62
C SER A 221 16.16 20.92 13.88
N ASP A 222 15.53 19.79 13.56
CA ASP A 222 16.18 18.50 13.39
C ASP A 222 15.91 18.04 11.96
N ALA A 223 16.97 17.68 11.23
CA ALA A 223 16.87 17.17 9.87
C ALA A 223 15.84 16.03 9.77
N PHE A 224 15.90 15.04 10.66
CA PHE A 224 14.96 13.91 10.63
C PHE A 224 13.68 14.12 11.44
N SER A 225 13.43 15.35 11.91
CA SER A 225 12.21 15.67 12.67
C SER A 225 12.04 14.86 13.95
N ARG A 226 13.14 14.38 14.54
CA ARG A 226 13.06 13.50 15.69
C ARG A 226 12.59 14.27 16.90
N VAL A 227 11.80 13.59 17.72
CA VAL A 227 11.39 14.08 19.03
C VAL A 227 12.28 13.43 20.08
N TRP A 228 12.82 14.25 20.98
CA TRP A 228 13.71 13.84 22.06
C TRP A 228 13.01 14.01 23.40
N GLN A 229 12.67 12.90 24.05
CA GLN A 229 11.96 12.87 25.31
C GLN A 229 12.87 13.20 26.49
N ALA A 230 12.37 13.89 27.51
CA ALA A 230 13.12 14.09 28.75
C ALA A 230 13.40 12.74 29.41
N GLY A 231 14.66 12.46 29.73
CA GLY A 231 15.06 11.17 30.29
C GLY A 231 14.68 10.95 31.75
N THR A 232 14.03 11.90 32.43
CA THR A 232 13.73 11.85 33.87
C THR A 232 12.96 10.61 34.29
N ASP A 233 11.98 10.20 33.47
CA ASP A 233 11.08 9.09 33.78
C ASP A 233 11.75 7.71 33.63
N PHE A 234 12.94 7.68 33.04
CA PHE A 234 13.73 6.45 32.82
C PHE A 234 14.91 6.35 33.78
N ARG A 235 15.15 7.33 34.64
CA ARG A 235 16.26 7.30 35.60
C ARG A 235 15.92 6.39 36.79
N ASN A 236 16.94 5.79 37.39
CA ASN A 236 16.76 5.17 38.70
C ASN A 236 16.50 6.27 39.74
N ASN A 237 15.32 6.25 40.39
CA ASN A 237 14.88 7.22 41.38
C ASN A 237 15.66 7.17 42.70
N ASP A 238 16.37 6.06 42.97
CA ASP A 238 17.20 5.92 44.17
C ASP A 238 18.52 6.70 44.07
N LEU A 239 18.84 7.22 42.89
CA LEU A 239 20.05 7.98 42.60
C LEU A 239 19.74 9.46 42.41
N THR A 240 20.74 10.30 42.69
CA THR A 240 20.64 11.76 42.48
C THR A 240 21.38 12.16 41.21
N TYR A 241 20.91 13.22 40.55
CA TYR A 241 21.42 13.65 39.25
C TYR A 241 21.51 15.18 39.20
N ASP A 242 22.61 15.69 38.68
CA ASP A 242 22.80 17.11 38.40
C ASP A 242 22.84 17.37 36.90
N ALA A 243 22.35 18.52 36.47
CA ALA A 243 22.43 18.97 35.09
C ALA A 243 23.69 19.81 34.86
N ILE A 244 24.38 19.57 33.75
CA ILE A 244 25.50 20.38 33.26
C ILE A 244 25.06 21.05 31.96
N THR A 245 25.38 22.33 31.79
CA THR A 245 25.12 23.06 30.54
C THR A 245 26.41 23.63 29.96
N ALA A 246 26.47 23.72 28.63
CA ALA A 246 27.65 24.26 27.94
C ALA A 246 27.85 25.77 28.13
N GLY A 247 26.94 26.47 28.83
CA GLY A 247 27.08 27.90 29.14
C GLY A 247 27.22 28.80 27.91
N GLY A 248 26.55 28.47 26.80
CA GLY A 248 26.62 29.21 25.54
C GLY A 248 27.84 28.89 24.66
N ARG A 249 28.75 28.02 25.10
CA ARG A 249 29.87 27.55 24.28
C ARG A 249 29.36 26.76 23.07
N LYS A 250 30.06 26.92 21.94
CA LYS A 250 29.76 26.19 20.71
C LYS A 250 30.12 24.72 20.88
N ILE A 251 29.24 23.83 20.44
CA ILE A 251 29.52 22.39 20.31
C ILE A 251 30.01 22.12 18.90
N PHE A 252 31.14 21.42 18.78
CA PHE A 252 31.73 20.98 17.51
C PHE A 252 31.30 19.54 17.20
N GLY A 253 31.36 19.14 15.92
CA GLY A 253 31.07 17.75 15.50
C GLY A 253 29.60 17.31 15.58
N SER A 254 28.68 18.18 16.03
CA SER A 254 27.24 17.92 15.99
C SER A 254 26.62 18.30 14.63
N ASN A 255 25.40 17.81 14.37
CA ASN A 255 24.67 18.03 13.12
C ASN A 255 25.48 17.69 11.86
N GLN A 256 26.16 16.55 11.87
CA GLN A 256 26.97 16.04 10.76
C GLN A 256 26.36 14.77 10.15
N PRO A 257 26.61 14.48 8.85
CA PRO A 257 26.23 13.22 8.25
C PRO A 257 26.85 12.01 9.00
N PRO A 258 26.25 10.82 8.90
CA PRO A 258 25.01 10.50 8.16
C PRO A 258 23.71 10.76 8.96
N ASN A 259 23.79 11.01 10.27
CA ASN A 259 22.61 11.03 11.16
C ASN A 259 22.11 12.43 11.54
N TYR A 260 22.90 13.48 11.30
CA TYR A 260 22.57 14.87 11.58
C TYR A 260 22.00 15.08 12.99
N PHE A 261 22.59 14.46 14.03
CA PHE A 261 22.09 14.58 15.40
C PHE A 261 22.08 16.03 15.89
N PRO A 262 21.00 16.52 16.51
CA PRO A 262 20.80 17.94 16.77
C PRO A 262 21.79 18.47 17.81
N THR A 263 22.39 19.63 17.51
CA THR A 263 23.34 20.32 18.41
C THR A 263 22.75 20.60 19.79
N LYS A 264 21.43 20.85 19.88
CA LYS A 264 20.73 21.13 21.14
C LYS A 264 20.91 20.00 22.17
N MET A 265 20.88 18.74 21.72
CA MET A 265 21.07 17.58 22.59
C MET A 265 22.41 17.63 23.33
N TYR A 266 23.49 18.00 22.64
CA TYR A 266 24.84 18.04 23.19
C TYR A 266 25.16 19.30 24.02
N ARG A 267 24.24 20.28 24.10
CA ARG A 267 24.45 21.50 24.92
C ARG A 267 24.17 21.29 26.41
N SER A 268 23.57 20.16 26.74
CA SER A 268 23.21 19.79 28.11
C SER A 268 23.59 18.34 28.35
N ALA A 269 23.92 18.02 29.60
CA ALA A 269 24.17 16.66 30.01
C ALA A 269 23.70 16.44 31.45
N VAL A 270 23.61 15.18 31.82
CA VAL A 270 23.44 14.75 33.21
C VAL A 270 24.78 14.25 33.73
N THR A 271 25.03 14.55 34.99
CA THR A 271 26.06 13.94 35.82
C THR A 271 25.44 13.46 37.13
N THR A 272 26.17 12.73 37.95
CA THR A 272 25.65 12.15 39.20
C THR A 272 25.57 13.19 40.29
N GLY A 273 24.48 13.31 41.02
CA GLY A 273 24.35 14.26 42.14
C GLY A 273 25.21 13.83 43.35
N GLY A 274 25.74 14.80 44.08
CA GLY A 274 26.50 14.54 45.31
C GLY A 274 27.87 13.90 45.09
N ASP A 275 28.06 12.67 45.61
CA ASP A 275 29.34 11.95 45.67
C ASP A 275 29.84 11.54 44.26
N ALA A 276 31.15 11.63 44.06
CA ALA A 276 31.83 11.23 42.84
C ALA A 276 31.83 9.72 42.59
N SER A 277 31.51 8.90 43.59
CA SER A 277 31.33 7.44 43.44
C SER A 277 29.97 7.03 42.90
N ASN A 278 29.00 7.95 42.82
CA ASN A 278 27.67 7.64 42.31
C ASN A 278 27.73 7.34 40.81
N GLU A 279 26.83 6.47 40.35
CA GLU A 279 26.67 6.12 38.93
C GLU A 279 25.45 6.81 38.29
N ILE A 280 25.43 6.90 36.96
CA ILE A 280 24.22 7.26 36.22
C ILE A 280 23.54 5.95 35.84
N GLU A 281 22.26 5.78 36.16
CA GLU A 281 21.48 4.62 35.75
C GLU A 281 20.18 5.00 35.04
N TYR A 282 19.98 4.42 33.86
CA TYR A 282 18.72 4.47 33.12
C TYR A 282 18.14 3.05 32.97
N LEU A 283 16.84 2.92 33.15
CA LEU A 283 16.06 1.68 33.09
C LEU A 283 15.16 1.71 31.87
N MET A 284 15.54 0.98 30.82
CA MET A 284 14.85 1.00 29.53
C MET A 284 13.92 -0.21 29.38
N PRO A 285 12.62 -0.03 29.06
CA PRO A 285 11.72 -1.15 28.79
C PRO A 285 12.10 -1.82 27.46
N VAL A 286 12.18 -3.15 27.47
CA VAL A 286 12.64 -4.00 26.34
C VAL A 286 11.85 -5.31 26.29
N ASP A 287 11.85 -5.98 25.14
CA ASP A 287 11.38 -7.36 24.94
C ASP A 287 12.60 -8.29 24.96
N THR A 288 12.55 -9.35 25.76
CA THR A 288 13.66 -10.29 25.92
C THR A 288 14.00 -11.09 24.66
N ARG A 289 13.09 -11.15 23.69
CA ARG A 289 13.29 -11.90 22.44
C ARG A 289 13.96 -11.09 21.33
N MET A 290 14.18 -9.79 21.55
CA MET A 290 14.78 -8.89 20.57
C MET A 290 16.20 -8.50 20.95
N SER A 291 17.01 -8.22 19.92
CA SER A 291 18.30 -7.55 20.08
C SER A 291 18.10 -6.03 20.03
N TYR A 292 18.94 -5.29 20.73
CA TYR A 292 18.81 -3.84 20.86
C TYR A 292 20.10 -3.13 20.50
N MET A 293 20.02 -2.15 19.61
CA MET A 293 21.12 -1.23 19.32
C MET A 293 20.98 0.01 20.20
N VAL A 294 21.90 0.16 21.14
CA VAL A 294 21.97 1.30 22.05
C VAL A 294 22.92 2.36 21.48
N TRP A 295 22.51 3.62 21.51
CA TRP A 295 23.33 4.77 21.17
C TRP A 295 23.49 5.66 22.41
N LEU A 296 24.73 5.93 22.77
CA LEU A 296 25.10 6.86 23.82
C LEU A 296 25.71 8.11 23.20
N HIS A 297 25.16 9.27 23.59
CA HIS A 297 25.58 10.56 23.10
C HIS A 297 26.28 11.34 24.21
N PHE A 298 27.45 11.85 23.90
CA PHE A 298 28.35 12.52 24.82
C PHE A 298 28.86 13.83 24.23
N ALA A 299 29.17 14.77 25.10
CA ALA A 299 30.06 15.90 24.82
C ALA A 299 30.66 16.32 26.17
N GLU A 300 31.97 16.51 26.24
CA GLU A 300 32.60 17.02 27.46
C GLU A 300 32.36 18.53 27.55
N ILE A 301 31.22 18.90 28.13
CA ILE A 301 30.76 20.28 28.25
C ILE A 301 31.10 20.92 29.60
N ASP A 302 31.69 20.15 30.52
CA ASP A 302 32.15 20.67 31.80
C ASP A 302 33.48 21.41 31.63
N ALA A 303 33.48 22.71 31.94
CA ALA A 303 34.68 23.54 31.83
C ALA A 303 35.77 23.18 32.86
N GLY A 304 35.44 22.37 33.87
CA GLY A 304 36.38 21.80 34.84
C GLY A 304 37.26 20.69 34.25
N VAL A 305 36.79 19.99 33.21
CA VAL A 305 37.54 18.92 32.54
C VAL A 305 38.28 19.49 31.34
N ARG A 306 39.62 19.47 31.39
CA ARG A 306 40.52 20.15 30.45
C ARG A 306 41.62 19.26 29.88
N ALA A 307 41.72 18.02 30.35
CA ALA A 307 42.73 17.08 29.88
C ALA A 307 42.20 15.63 29.92
N PRO A 308 42.76 14.73 29.09
CA PRO A 308 42.53 13.30 29.21
C PRO A 308 42.79 12.78 30.64
N GLY A 309 42.03 11.78 31.05
CA GLY A 309 42.15 11.11 32.35
C GLY A 309 41.44 11.80 33.51
N GLN A 310 40.87 13.00 33.31
CA GLN A 310 40.14 13.73 34.35
C GLN A 310 38.69 13.26 34.52
N ARG A 311 38.08 12.70 33.46
CA ARG A 311 36.78 12.02 33.51
C ARG A 311 36.87 10.70 32.77
N VAL A 312 36.77 9.60 33.52
CA VAL A 312 36.83 8.23 33.00
C VAL A 312 35.74 7.42 33.69
N PHE A 313 34.93 6.71 32.92
CA PHE A 313 33.86 5.88 33.45
C PHE A 313 33.67 4.62 32.59
N ASP A 314 33.20 3.56 33.23
CA ASP A 314 32.84 2.31 32.57
C ASP A 314 31.37 2.35 32.16
N VAL A 315 31.09 1.91 30.94
CA VAL A 315 29.75 1.73 30.42
C VAL A 315 29.34 0.29 30.68
N MET A 316 28.24 0.13 31.39
CA MET A 316 27.64 -1.13 31.77
C MET A 316 26.26 -1.24 31.07
N LEU A 317 26.08 -2.22 30.18
CA LEU A 317 24.81 -2.49 29.51
C LEU A 317 24.29 -3.86 29.92
N ALA A 318 23.03 -3.94 30.38
CA ALA A 318 22.40 -5.18 30.83
C ALA A 318 23.28 -5.96 31.83
N GLY A 319 23.92 -5.25 32.76
CA GLY A 319 24.80 -5.84 33.78
C GLY A 319 26.21 -6.25 33.31
N ARG A 320 26.58 -6.03 32.04
CA ARG A 320 27.92 -6.35 31.50
C ARG A 320 28.73 -5.08 31.25
N ASN A 321 30.01 -5.10 31.63
CA ASN A 321 30.95 -4.02 31.27
C ASN A 321 31.29 -4.15 29.78
N VAL A 322 30.90 -3.16 28.99
CA VAL A 322 31.06 -3.18 27.52
C VAL A 322 32.24 -2.34 27.05
N THR A 323 32.53 -1.23 27.72
CA THR A 323 33.64 -0.35 27.35
C THR A 323 34.00 0.64 28.45
N ARG A 324 35.22 1.15 28.41
CA ARG A 324 35.68 2.29 29.23
C ARG A 324 35.81 3.54 28.36
N ILE A 325 35.20 4.65 28.78
CA ILE A 325 35.17 5.90 28.02
C ILE A 325 35.90 7.03 28.75
N ASP A 326 36.72 7.75 27.99
CA ASP A 326 37.26 9.08 28.31
C ASP A 326 36.96 9.99 27.11
N ILE A 327 35.95 10.85 27.26
CA ILE A 327 35.44 11.67 26.14
C ILE A 327 36.51 12.67 25.69
N PHE A 328 37.23 13.29 26.63
CA PHE A 328 38.23 14.30 26.33
C PHE A 328 39.40 13.68 25.55
N LYS A 329 39.79 12.44 25.88
CA LYS A 329 40.80 11.70 25.11
C LYS A 329 40.36 11.40 23.68
N GLN A 330 39.08 11.11 23.46
CA GLN A 330 38.54 10.73 22.15
C GLN A 330 38.36 11.94 21.23
N VAL A 331 37.77 13.03 21.73
CA VAL A 331 37.34 14.16 20.89
C VAL A 331 37.66 15.54 21.47
N GLY A 332 38.26 15.61 22.67
CA GLY A 332 38.48 16.87 23.38
C GLY A 332 37.22 17.45 24.05
N GLY A 333 37.32 18.70 24.50
CA GLY A 333 36.20 19.43 25.10
C GLY A 333 35.22 19.97 24.07
N PHE A 334 33.95 20.12 24.46
CA PHE A 334 32.87 20.74 23.68
C PHE A 334 32.70 20.16 22.27
N THR A 335 33.03 18.88 22.08
CA THR A 335 32.90 18.17 20.81
C THR A 335 31.97 16.97 21.00
N ALA A 336 31.03 16.79 20.08
CA ALA A 336 30.08 15.69 20.11
C ALA A 336 30.80 14.35 19.87
N PHE A 337 30.53 13.39 20.73
CA PHE A 337 31.02 12.02 20.65
C PHE A 337 29.82 11.08 20.76
N LYS A 338 29.79 10.06 19.91
CA LYS A 338 28.71 9.08 19.85
C LYS A 338 29.32 7.70 19.91
N TRP A 339 28.67 6.81 20.66
CA TRP A 339 29.11 5.43 20.80
C TRP A 339 27.89 4.52 20.72
N THR A 340 28.04 3.36 20.08
CA THR A 340 26.95 2.41 19.87
C THR A 340 27.38 0.99 20.20
N TYR A 341 26.42 0.17 20.62
CA TYR A 341 26.63 -1.24 20.96
C TYR A 341 25.32 -2.02 20.81
N ILE A 342 25.43 -3.26 20.33
CA ILE A 342 24.30 -4.17 20.17
C ILE A 342 24.24 -5.10 21.39
N VAL A 343 23.13 -5.03 22.12
CA VAL A 343 22.81 -5.89 23.25
C VAL A 343 21.94 -7.03 22.76
N GLU A 344 22.33 -8.26 23.09
CA GLU A 344 21.63 -9.49 22.71
C GLU A 344 21.38 -10.36 23.96
N ASN A 345 20.49 -11.34 23.84
CA ASN A 345 20.22 -12.34 24.88
C ASN A 345 19.79 -11.72 26.21
N LEU A 346 18.83 -10.79 26.15
CA LEU A 346 18.26 -10.16 27.34
C LEU A 346 17.42 -11.15 28.15
N THR A 347 17.58 -11.16 29.46
CA THR A 347 16.83 -12.03 30.38
C THR A 347 15.75 -11.30 31.16
N SER A 348 15.69 -9.97 31.05
CA SER A 348 14.78 -9.08 31.78
C SER A 348 14.05 -8.17 30.80
N SER A 349 12.79 -7.85 31.10
CA SER A 349 12.00 -6.85 30.36
C SER A 349 12.46 -5.41 30.58
N THR A 350 13.48 -5.21 31.42
CA THR A 350 14.12 -3.93 31.69
C THR A 350 15.62 -4.07 31.48
N MET A 351 16.18 -3.26 30.58
CA MET A 351 17.60 -3.14 30.32
C MET A 351 18.17 -1.95 31.09
N SER A 352 19.14 -2.21 31.97
CA SER A 352 19.89 -1.14 32.64
C SER A 352 21.03 -0.62 31.77
N VAL A 353 21.12 0.71 31.68
CA VAL A 353 22.23 1.45 31.08
C VAL A 353 22.90 2.22 32.20
N ARG A 354 24.09 1.78 32.59
CA ARG A 354 24.83 2.35 33.72
C ARG A 354 26.18 2.93 33.30
N LEU A 355 26.52 4.11 33.83
CA LEU A 355 27.84 4.71 33.69
C LEU A 355 28.48 4.77 35.07
N VAL A 356 29.47 3.93 35.29
CA VAL A 356 30.14 3.73 36.59
C VAL A 356 31.41 4.56 36.64
N PRO A 357 31.58 5.49 37.61
CA PRO A 357 32.77 6.32 37.69
C PRO A 357 34.04 5.50 37.94
N VAL A 358 35.11 5.85 37.23
CA VAL A 358 36.47 5.38 37.50
C VAL A 358 37.31 6.57 38.00
N VAL A 359 37.22 7.70 37.31
CA VAL A 359 37.80 8.99 37.70
C VAL A 359 36.80 10.09 37.36
N GLY A 360 36.46 10.93 38.33
CA GLY A 360 35.46 11.98 38.14
C GLY A 360 34.04 11.43 37.95
N ARG A 361 33.06 12.33 37.95
CA ARG A 361 31.65 11.97 37.79
C ARG A 361 31.38 11.61 36.32
N PRO A 362 30.58 10.60 35.98
CA PRO A 362 30.23 10.32 34.59
C PRO A 362 29.35 11.44 34.00
N ILE A 363 29.24 11.49 32.67
CA ILE A 363 28.43 12.49 31.95
C ILE A 363 27.70 11.86 30.77
N LEU A 364 26.44 12.24 30.54
CA LEU A 364 25.62 11.73 29.43
C LEU A 364 24.71 12.83 28.85
N CYS A 365 24.74 13.05 27.53
CA CYS A 365 23.91 14.05 26.85
C CYS A 365 22.57 13.48 26.37
N GLY A 366 22.59 12.27 25.82
CA GLY A 366 21.41 11.60 25.26
C GLY A 366 21.60 10.10 25.10
N LEU A 367 20.48 9.41 24.92
CA LEU A 367 20.40 7.95 24.79
C LEU A 367 19.37 7.61 23.70
N GLU A 368 19.71 6.70 22.79
CA GLU A 368 18.72 6.05 21.93
C GLU A 368 18.77 4.53 22.08
N ASN A 369 17.62 3.88 21.90
CA ASN A 369 17.48 2.44 21.97
C ASN A 369 16.61 1.97 20.80
N TYR A 370 17.16 1.15 19.90
CA TYR A 370 16.43 0.59 18.77
C TYR A 370 16.33 -0.92 18.88
N ALA A 371 15.10 -1.46 18.88
CA ALA A 371 14.90 -2.89 18.71
C ALA A 371 15.24 -3.27 17.25
N MET A 372 15.95 -4.38 17.11
CA MET A 372 16.38 -4.92 15.82
C MET A 372 15.44 -6.06 15.44
N VAL A 373 14.55 -5.82 14.47
CA VAL A 373 13.59 -6.81 13.96
C VAL A 373 14.12 -7.36 12.63
N PRO A 374 14.48 -8.66 12.55
CA PRO A 374 14.93 -9.27 11.31
C PRO A 374 13.87 -9.18 10.21
N LEU A 375 14.28 -8.96 8.95
CA LEU A 375 13.35 -8.96 7.83
C LEU A 375 12.67 -10.31 7.66
N GLU A 376 11.36 -10.29 7.45
CA GLU A 376 10.63 -11.47 7.01
C GLU A 376 10.84 -11.74 5.52
N THR A 377 10.78 -13.00 5.14
CA THR A 377 10.81 -13.37 3.73
C THR A 377 9.51 -12.95 3.06
N ARG A 378 9.62 -12.13 2.02
CA ARG A 378 8.48 -11.62 1.24
C ARG A 378 8.07 -12.52 0.08
N THR A 379 6.93 -12.20 -0.54
CA THR A 379 6.52 -12.82 -1.81
C THR A 379 7.50 -12.48 -2.92
N VAL A 380 7.76 -13.43 -3.82
CA VAL A 380 8.61 -13.17 -4.99
C VAL A 380 8.02 -12.00 -5.82
N PRO A 381 8.83 -10.98 -6.20
CA PRO A 381 8.29 -9.70 -6.70
C PRO A 381 7.34 -9.80 -7.90
N HIS A 382 7.63 -10.67 -8.88
CA HIS A 382 6.76 -10.83 -10.05
C HIS A 382 5.43 -11.52 -9.70
N GLN A 383 5.41 -12.43 -8.73
CA GLN A 383 4.15 -13.03 -8.24
C GLN A 383 3.33 -12.01 -7.44
N ALA A 384 3.98 -11.18 -6.62
CA ALA A 384 3.30 -10.08 -5.93
C ALA A 384 2.66 -9.08 -6.90
N ALA A 385 3.39 -8.70 -7.97
CA ALA A 385 2.86 -7.84 -9.03
C ALA A 385 1.68 -8.49 -9.76
N ALA A 386 1.78 -9.78 -10.10
CA ALA A 386 0.70 -10.53 -10.74
C ALA A 386 -0.55 -10.60 -9.87
N MET A 387 -0.40 -10.80 -8.56
CA MET A 387 -1.50 -10.79 -7.62
C MET A 387 -2.18 -9.43 -7.51
N LYS A 388 -1.41 -8.34 -7.57
CA LYS A 388 -1.98 -6.99 -7.63
C LYS A 388 -2.80 -6.77 -8.92
N ALA A 389 -2.31 -7.25 -10.06
CA ALA A 389 -3.07 -7.22 -11.31
C ALA A 389 -4.35 -8.07 -11.24
N LEU A 390 -4.29 -9.25 -10.63
CA LEU A 390 -5.46 -10.12 -10.42
C LEU A 390 -6.47 -9.50 -9.46
N LYS A 391 -6.01 -8.84 -8.39
CA LYS A 391 -6.88 -8.07 -7.49
C LYS A 391 -7.76 -7.10 -8.26
N ASP A 392 -7.13 -6.34 -9.16
CA ASP A 392 -7.78 -5.30 -9.94
C ASP A 392 -8.67 -5.86 -11.06
N SER A 393 -8.27 -6.97 -11.70
CA SER A 393 -9.01 -7.60 -12.79
C SER A 393 -10.23 -8.41 -12.32
N LEU A 394 -10.12 -9.09 -11.17
CA LEU A 394 -11.18 -9.89 -10.54
C LEU A 394 -12.14 -9.05 -9.67
N LYS A 395 -11.87 -7.74 -9.54
CA LYS A 395 -12.63 -6.81 -8.69
C LYS A 395 -12.81 -7.35 -7.28
N ILE A 396 -11.70 -7.79 -6.70
CA ILE A 396 -11.69 -8.39 -5.37
C ILE A 396 -12.32 -7.41 -4.36
N PRO A 397 -13.39 -7.83 -3.65
CA PRO A 397 -14.06 -6.97 -2.69
C PRO A 397 -13.15 -6.69 -1.50
N ALA A 398 -13.20 -5.46 -0.98
CA ALA A 398 -12.34 -5.02 0.12
C ALA A 398 -12.41 -5.92 1.38
N ARG A 399 -13.54 -6.60 1.59
CA ARG A 399 -13.76 -7.54 2.71
C ARG A 399 -12.76 -8.71 2.76
N MET A 400 -12.15 -9.08 1.62
CA MET A 400 -11.18 -10.18 1.54
C MET A 400 -9.77 -9.79 2.00
N GLY A 401 -9.54 -8.51 2.25
CA GLY A 401 -8.27 -8.04 2.79
C GLY A 401 -7.06 -8.30 1.88
N TRP A 402 -7.22 -8.22 0.56
CA TRP A 402 -6.10 -8.31 -0.38
C TRP A 402 -5.28 -7.01 -0.41
N ASN A 403 -4.56 -6.69 0.67
CA ASN A 403 -3.67 -5.52 0.75
C ASN A 403 -2.30 -5.91 1.34
N GLY A 404 -1.26 -5.17 0.96
CA GLY A 404 0.11 -5.49 1.35
C GLY A 404 0.72 -6.66 0.57
N ASP A 405 1.69 -7.34 1.16
CA ASP A 405 2.31 -8.53 0.57
C ASP A 405 1.34 -9.74 0.60
N PRO A 406 1.19 -10.48 -0.52
CA PRO A 406 0.25 -11.61 -0.60
C PRO A 406 0.54 -12.79 0.32
N CYS A 407 1.80 -12.98 0.74
CA CYS A 407 2.24 -14.13 1.52
C CYS A 407 2.86 -13.74 2.87
N ALA A 408 3.06 -12.45 3.16
CA ALA A 408 3.66 -11.96 4.39
C ALA A 408 2.71 -11.06 5.20
N PRO A 409 2.78 -11.09 6.56
CA PRO A 409 3.64 -11.95 7.36
C PRO A 409 3.26 -13.43 7.32
N ARG A 410 4.22 -14.31 7.64
CA ARG A 410 4.01 -15.79 7.59
C ARG A 410 3.20 -16.36 8.74
N THR A 411 2.99 -15.59 9.79
CA THR A 411 2.42 -16.07 11.06
C THR A 411 0.92 -16.35 10.96
N TRP A 412 0.24 -15.90 9.91
CA TRP A 412 -1.18 -16.11 9.62
C TRP A 412 -1.46 -15.87 8.14
N ASP A 413 -2.56 -16.44 7.62
CA ASP A 413 -2.90 -16.36 6.20
C ASP A 413 -3.05 -14.92 5.73
N ALA A 414 -2.17 -14.53 4.81
CA ALA A 414 -1.96 -13.14 4.50
C ALA A 414 -3.12 -12.54 3.70
N TRP A 415 -3.48 -13.15 2.58
CA TRP A 415 -4.64 -12.78 1.78
C TRP A 415 -5.65 -13.92 1.82
N GLU A 416 -6.93 -13.61 2.00
CA GLU A 416 -7.99 -14.62 2.03
C GLU A 416 -8.02 -15.40 0.70
N GLY A 417 -8.04 -16.74 0.79
CA GLY A 417 -8.04 -17.62 -0.38
C GLY A 417 -6.67 -17.82 -1.05
N VAL A 418 -5.58 -17.27 -0.51
CA VAL A 418 -4.23 -17.44 -1.06
C VAL A 418 -3.40 -18.33 -0.15
N THR A 419 -2.81 -19.39 -0.72
CA THR A 419 -1.88 -20.28 0.00
C THR A 419 -0.47 -20.17 -0.57
N CYS A 420 0.48 -19.87 0.32
CA CYS A 420 1.87 -19.68 -0.03
C CYS A 420 2.79 -20.74 0.61
N HIS A 421 3.90 -21.04 -0.06
CA HIS A 421 4.94 -21.93 0.45
C HIS A 421 6.32 -21.26 0.35
N PRO A 422 7.29 -21.65 1.20
CA PRO A 422 8.67 -21.23 1.06
C PRO A 422 9.29 -21.76 -0.24
N GLY A 423 9.74 -20.85 -1.10
CA GLY A 423 10.56 -21.16 -2.28
C GLY A 423 12.02 -20.78 -2.09
N ASN A 424 12.86 -21.01 -3.11
CA ASN A 424 14.30 -20.75 -3.04
C ASN A 424 14.67 -19.26 -2.95
N LYS A 425 13.83 -18.36 -3.50
CA LYS A 425 14.11 -16.91 -3.63
C LYS A 425 13.14 -16.02 -2.84
N GLY A 426 12.19 -16.62 -2.11
CA GLY A 426 11.09 -15.90 -1.47
C GLY A 426 9.90 -16.82 -1.24
N LEU A 427 8.79 -16.27 -0.75
CA LEU A 427 7.51 -16.96 -0.69
C LEU A 427 6.88 -17.02 -2.07
N VAL A 428 6.36 -18.19 -2.43
CA VAL A 428 5.68 -18.44 -3.71
C VAL A 428 4.23 -18.82 -3.47
N ILE A 429 3.37 -18.43 -4.41
CA ILE A 429 1.93 -18.69 -4.37
C ILE A 429 1.65 -20.00 -5.07
N THR A 430 1.00 -20.89 -4.33
CA THR A 430 0.78 -22.28 -4.77
C THR A 430 -0.70 -22.60 -4.97
N GLN A 431 -1.59 -21.92 -4.25
CA GLN A 431 -3.03 -22.14 -4.40
C GLN A 431 -3.77 -20.81 -4.33
N LEU A 432 -4.80 -20.70 -5.17
CA LEU A 432 -5.75 -19.60 -5.15
C LEU A 432 -7.17 -20.18 -5.15
N ASP A 433 -7.88 -20.04 -4.05
CA ASP A 433 -9.27 -20.47 -3.89
C ASP A 433 -10.18 -19.28 -3.58
N LEU A 434 -10.95 -18.88 -4.59
CA LEU A 434 -11.92 -17.80 -4.52
C LEU A 434 -13.29 -18.27 -5.01
N ALA A 435 -13.63 -19.54 -4.77
CA ALA A 435 -14.91 -20.09 -5.16
C ALA A 435 -16.08 -19.38 -4.46
N SER A 436 -17.18 -19.16 -5.18
CA SER A 436 -18.45 -18.64 -4.63
C SER A 436 -18.34 -17.26 -3.95
N GLN A 437 -17.48 -16.40 -4.46
CA GLN A 437 -17.18 -15.09 -3.85
C GLN A 437 -17.93 -13.91 -4.46
N GLY A 438 -18.76 -14.16 -5.47
CA GLY A 438 -19.50 -13.15 -6.21
C GLY A 438 -18.58 -12.22 -7.02
N LEU A 439 -17.40 -12.71 -7.41
CA LEU A 439 -16.42 -11.95 -8.18
C LEU A 439 -16.96 -11.61 -9.57
N LYS A 440 -16.49 -10.46 -10.08
CA LYS A 440 -16.87 -9.91 -11.39
C LYS A 440 -15.59 -9.44 -12.09
N GLY A 441 -15.57 -9.45 -13.42
CA GLY A 441 -14.39 -9.08 -14.20
C GLY A 441 -13.79 -10.28 -14.90
N PHE A 442 -12.46 -10.33 -15.04
CA PHE A 442 -11.79 -11.34 -15.88
C PHE A 442 -10.45 -11.78 -15.28
N ILE A 443 -9.90 -12.89 -15.78
CA ILE A 443 -8.58 -13.39 -15.40
C ILE A 443 -7.54 -12.64 -16.25
N SER A 444 -6.66 -11.87 -15.59
CA SER A 444 -5.56 -11.16 -16.26
C SER A 444 -4.51 -12.13 -16.83
N ASP A 445 -3.87 -11.76 -17.94
CA ASP A 445 -2.75 -12.51 -18.54
C ASP A 445 -1.52 -12.61 -17.60
N GLU A 446 -1.45 -11.69 -16.63
CA GLU A 446 -0.43 -11.68 -15.57
C GLU A 446 -0.44 -12.95 -14.70
N ILE A 447 -1.51 -13.76 -14.75
CA ILE A 447 -1.56 -15.08 -14.09
C ILE A 447 -0.43 -16.01 -14.52
N SER A 448 0.14 -15.78 -15.72
CA SER A 448 1.31 -16.49 -16.23
C SER A 448 2.58 -16.32 -15.39
N HIS A 449 2.64 -15.27 -14.55
CA HIS A 449 3.74 -15.05 -13.63
C HIS A 449 3.63 -15.85 -12.33
N LEU A 450 2.49 -16.49 -12.05
CA LEU A 450 2.32 -17.35 -10.87
C LEU A 450 2.89 -18.75 -11.11
N THR A 451 4.17 -18.85 -11.51
CA THR A 451 4.83 -20.07 -12.03
C THR A 451 4.83 -21.30 -11.13
N ASP A 452 4.50 -21.12 -9.85
CA ASP A 452 4.43 -22.17 -8.83
C ASP A 452 2.99 -22.53 -8.46
N LEU A 453 1.99 -21.97 -9.15
CA LEU A 453 0.58 -22.22 -8.89
C LEU A 453 0.21 -23.65 -9.25
N VAL A 454 -0.26 -24.40 -8.26
CA VAL A 454 -0.66 -25.81 -8.35
C VAL A 454 -2.18 -25.94 -8.45
N SER A 455 -2.92 -25.08 -7.75
CA SER A 455 -4.38 -25.12 -7.71
C SER A 455 -4.97 -23.73 -7.93
N LEU A 456 -5.91 -23.63 -8.88
CA LEU A 456 -6.71 -22.44 -9.13
C LEU A 456 -8.19 -22.80 -9.11
N ASN A 457 -8.93 -22.24 -8.15
CA ASN A 457 -10.37 -22.37 -8.04
C ASN A 457 -11.02 -20.98 -8.06
N LEU A 458 -11.71 -20.66 -9.16
CA LEU A 458 -12.51 -19.45 -9.33
C LEU A 458 -13.98 -19.78 -9.60
N SER A 459 -14.41 -21.00 -9.26
CA SER A 459 -15.73 -21.52 -9.59
C SER A 459 -16.87 -20.73 -8.96
N SER A 460 -18.06 -20.83 -9.56
CA SER A 460 -19.29 -20.25 -9.02
C SER A 460 -19.21 -18.73 -8.79
N ASN A 461 -18.64 -18.00 -9.75
CA ASN A 461 -18.56 -16.54 -9.75
C ASN A 461 -19.29 -15.96 -10.97
N SER A 462 -19.15 -14.66 -11.21
CA SER A 462 -19.68 -13.97 -12.40
C SER A 462 -18.55 -13.42 -13.27
N LEU A 463 -17.48 -14.20 -13.43
CA LEU A 463 -16.33 -13.83 -14.25
C LEU A 463 -16.66 -13.98 -15.74
N THR A 464 -16.18 -13.04 -16.55
CA THR A 464 -16.38 -12.94 -17.99
C THR A 464 -15.04 -12.86 -18.72
N GLY A 465 -15.10 -12.75 -20.06
CA GLY A 465 -13.92 -12.64 -20.92
C GLY A 465 -13.40 -14.01 -21.39
N SER A 466 -12.33 -13.97 -22.18
CA SER A 466 -11.67 -15.18 -22.67
C SER A 466 -10.68 -15.75 -21.65
N LEU A 467 -10.46 -17.06 -21.70
CA LEU A 467 -9.43 -17.70 -20.89
C LEU A 467 -8.02 -17.26 -21.37
N PRO A 468 -7.17 -16.73 -20.49
CA PRO A 468 -5.84 -16.30 -20.89
C PRO A 468 -4.92 -17.52 -21.15
N PRO A 469 -4.01 -17.45 -22.15
CA PRO A 469 -3.07 -18.54 -22.44
C PRO A 469 -2.18 -18.91 -21.25
N GLY A 470 -1.94 -17.96 -20.33
CA GLY A 470 -1.15 -18.13 -19.11
C GLY A 470 -1.67 -19.18 -18.12
N LEU A 471 -2.91 -19.64 -18.26
CA LEU A 471 -3.45 -20.77 -17.50
C LEU A 471 -2.77 -22.12 -17.84
N GLY A 472 -2.03 -22.17 -18.95
CA GLY A 472 -1.27 -23.34 -19.42
C GLY A 472 0.10 -23.53 -18.77
N GLN A 473 0.27 -23.15 -17.50
CA GLN A 473 1.54 -23.26 -16.80
C GLN A 473 1.84 -24.70 -16.32
N PRO A 474 3.11 -25.12 -16.30
CA PRO A 474 3.47 -26.53 -16.09
C PRO A 474 3.23 -27.05 -14.67
N SER A 475 3.16 -26.14 -13.68
CA SER A 475 2.91 -26.45 -12.26
C SER A 475 1.44 -26.75 -11.96
N LEU A 476 0.52 -26.26 -12.79
CA LEU A 476 -0.91 -26.30 -12.50
C LEU A 476 -1.46 -27.72 -12.64
N ALA A 477 -2.02 -28.24 -11.55
CA ALA A 477 -2.62 -29.56 -11.46
C ALA A 477 -4.15 -29.49 -11.38
N THR A 478 -4.69 -28.46 -10.73
CA THR A 478 -6.14 -28.28 -10.56
C THR A 478 -6.57 -26.93 -11.12
N LEU A 479 -7.50 -26.95 -12.06
CA LEU A 479 -8.14 -25.77 -12.63
C LEU A 479 -9.65 -25.92 -12.56
N ASP A 480 -10.30 -25.15 -11.69
CA ASP A 480 -11.74 -25.06 -11.60
C ASP A 480 -12.22 -23.63 -11.89
N LEU A 481 -12.81 -23.48 -13.08
CA LEU A 481 -13.44 -22.25 -13.55
C LEU A 481 -14.94 -22.45 -13.80
N SER A 482 -15.51 -23.52 -13.24
CA SER A 482 -16.89 -23.92 -13.49
C SER A 482 -17.90 -22.87 -13.01
N SER A 483 -19.09 -22.87 -13.60
CA SER A 483 -20.20 -21.98 -13.23
C SER A 483 -19.81 -20.48 -13.25
N ASN A 484 -19.31 -20.02 -14.39
CA ASN A 484 -18.97 -18.63 -14.67
C ASN A 484 -19.58 -18.19 -16.02
N GLN A 485 -19.11 -17.08 -16.58
CA GLN A 485 -19.58 -16.53 -17.85
C GLN A 485 -18.42 -16.34 -18.84
N PHE A 486 -17.40 -17.20 -18.79
CA PHE A 486 -16.27 -17.14 -19.71
C PHE A 486 -16.72 -17.44 -21.15
N THR A 487 -16.14 -16.72 -22.11
CA THR A 487 -16.49 -16.80 -23.55
C THR A 487 -15.26 -17.10 -24.42
N GLY A 488 -15.48 -17.40 -25.69
CA GLY A 488 -14.42 -17.69 -26.65
C GLY A 488 -13.83 -19.11 -26.52
N SER A 489 -12.76 -19.36 -27.27
CA SER A 489 -12.13 -20.68 -27.35
C SER A 489 -11.22 -21.00 -26.18
N ILE A 490 -11.12 -22.30 -25.84
CA ILE A 490 -10.14 -22.78 -24.86
C ILE A 490 -8.73 -22.71 -25.47
N PRO A 491 -7.78 -21.95 -24.90
CA PRO A 491 -6.42 -21.87 -25.43
C PRO A 491 -5.73 -23.24 -25.44
N GLY A 492 -5.08 -23.58 -26.55
CA GLY A 492 -4.32 -24.84 -26.67
C GLY A 492 -3.16 -24.96 -25.67
N THR A 493 -2.69 -23.85 -25.10
CA THR A 493 -1.66 -23.84 -24.05
C THR A 493 -2.14 -24.52 -22.77
N ILE A 494 -3.43 -24.47 -22.43
CA ILE A 494 -3.99 -25.13 -21.22
C ILE A 494 -3.76 -26.64 -21.28
N GLY A 495 -3.85 -27.24 -22.46
CA GLY A 495 -3.51 -28.66 -22.65
C GLY A 495 -2.03 -29.00 -22.52
N SER A 496 -1.13 -28.02 -22.34
CA SER A 496 0.31 -28.27 -22.15
C SER A 496 0.72 -28.38 -20.68
N SER A 497 -0.20 -28.09 -19.75
CA SER A 497 -0.03 -28.26 -18.30
C SER A 497 -0.18 -29.72 -17.88
N LYS A 498 0.38 -30.09 -16.72
CA LYS A 498 0.18 -31.39 -16.08
C LYS A 498 -1.13 -31.43 -15.28
N LEU A 499 -2.23 -30.97 -15.89
CA LEU A 499 -3.52 -30.90 -15.25
C LEU A 499 -4.04 -32.31 -14.93
N GLN A 500 -4.55 -32.47 -13.71
CA GLN A 500 -5.24 -33.66 -13.22
C GLN A 500 -6.74 -33.40 -13.14
N THR A 501 -7.15 -32.18 -12.84
CA THR A 501 -8.55 -31.78 -12.70
C THR A 501 -8.81 -30.50 -13.50
N VAL A 502 -9.76 -30.56 -14.43
CA VAL A 502 -10.16 -29.45 -15.29
C VAL A 502 -11.68 -29.34 -15.32
N LEU A 503 -12.22 -28.35 -14.60
CA LEU A 503 -13.66 -28.09 -14.54
C LEU A 503 -13.94 -26.75 -15.23
N LEU A 504 -14.50 -26.80 -16.44
CA LEU A 504 -14.89 -25.61 -17.22
C LEU A 504 -16.40 -25.59 -17.50
N ASN A 505 -17.15 -26.49 -16.88
CA ASN A 505 -18.58 -26.65 -17.09
C ASN A 505 -19.39 -25.42 -16.66
N GLY A 506 -20.55 -25.23 -17.28
CA GLY A 506 -21.44 -24.10 -16.96
C GLY A 506 -20.87 -22.73 -17.32
N ASN A 507 -20.18 -22.62 -18.47
CA ASN A 507 -19.69 -21.37 -19.04
C ASN A 507 -20.31 -21.12 -20.43
N GLN A 508 -19.79 -20.12 -21.16
CA GLN A 508 -20.21 -19.74 -22.52
C GLN A 508 -19.06 -19.93 -23.54
N LEU A 509 -18.20 -20.91 -23.29
CA LEU A 509 -17.04 -21.21 -24.15
C LEU A 509 -17.50 -21.79 -25.50
N ASP A 510 -16.74 -21.51 -26.55
CA ASP A 510 -17.05 -21.94 -27.91
C ASP A 510 -15.85 -22.47 -28.69
N GLY A 511 -16.12 -23.08 -29.85
CA GLY A 511 -15.08 -23.60 -30.73
C GLY A 511 -14.61 -25.01 -30.40
N GLN A 512 -13.54 -25.43 -31.08
CA GLN A 512 -13.00 -26.78 -30.96
C GLN A 512 -12.19 -26.94 -29.68
N VAL A 513 -12.47 -27.99 -28.90
CA VAL A 513 -11.66 -28.33 -27.72
C VAL A 513 -10.28 -28.80 -28.15
N PRO A 514 -9.17 -28.23 -27.60
CA PRO A 514 -7.82 -28.69 -27.93
C PRO A 514 -7.60 -30.16 -27.57
N GLU A 515 -7.04 -30.94 -28.49
CA GLU A 515 -6.80 -32.38 -28.30
C GLU A 515 -5.97 -32.69 -27.04
N ARG A 516 -4.94 -31.88 -26.78
CA ARG A 516 -4.08 -32.01 -25.59
C ARG A 516 -4.81 -31.76 -24.27
N LEU A 517 -5.92 -31.02 -24.28
CA LEU A 517 -6.70 -30.82 -23.07
C LEU A 517 -7.55 -32.07 -22.76
N TYR A 518 -8.12 -32.68 -23.81
CA TYR A 518 -8.92 -33.89 -23.66
C TYR A 518 -8.08 -35.10 -23.21
N SER A 519 -6.78 -35.15 -23.52
CA SER A 519 -5.91 -36.24 -23.04
C SER A 519 -5.81 -36.33 -21.51
N VAL A 520 -6.14 -35.28 -20.76
CA VAL A 520 -6.22 -35.33 -19.28
C VAL A 520 -7.17 -36.43 -18.81
N GLY A 521 -8.36 -36.52 -19.41
CA GLY A 521 -9.34 -37.55 -19.07
C GLY A 521 -8.89 -38.96 -19.46
N VAL A 522 -8.08 -39.09 -20.51
CA VAL A 522 -7.53 -40.37 -20.97
C VAL A 522 -6.43 -40.88 -20.01
N HIS A 523 -5.71 -39.97 -19.35
CA HIS A 523 -4.66 -40.29 -18.39
C HIS A 523 -5.15 -40.43 -16.93
N GLY A 524 -6.46 -40.62 -16.72
CA GLY A 524 -7.05 -40.83 -15.40
C GLY A 524 -7.36 -39.55 -14.62
N GLY A 525 -7.26 -38.38 -15.26
CA GLY A 525 -7.71 -37.11 -14.71
C GLY A 525 -9.22 -36.88 -14.86
N VAL A 526 -9.72 -35.82 -14.25
CA VAL A 526 -11.13 -35.39 -14.30
C VAL A 526 -11.26 -34.19 -15.24
N ILE A 527 -12.13 -34.30 -16.25
CA ILE A 527 -12.45 -33.19 -17.15
C ILE A 527 -13.98 -33.05 -17.30
N ASP A 528 -14.51 -31.87 -17.01
CA ASP A 528 -15.91 -31.52 -17.24
C ASP A 528 -16.02 -30.24 -18.07
N LEU A 529 -16.63 -30.37 -19.26
CA LEU A 529 -16.87 -29.29 -20.22
C LEU A 529 -18.37 -29.04 -20.44
N SER A 530 -19.23 -29.74 -19.69
CA SER A 530 -20.68 -29.72 -19.88
C SER A 530 -21.29 -28.31 -19.71
N GLY A 531 -22.45 -28.06 -20.30
CA GLY A 531 -23.11 -26.75 -20.19
C GLY A 531 -22.51 -25.63 -21.05
N ASN A 532 -21.44 -25.88 -21.80
CA ASN A 532 -20.90 -24.96 -22.81
C ASN A 532 -21.49 -25.28 -24.20
N LYS A 533 -22.54 -24.54 -24.61
CA LYS A 533 -23.28 -24.85 -25.86
C LYS A 533 -22.46 -24.69 -27.14
N GLY A 534 -21.39 -23.88 -27.13
CA GLY A 534 -20.58 -23.57 -28.30
C GLY A 534 -19.39 -24.51 -28.52
N LEU A 535 -19.06 -25.38 -27.55
CA LEU A 535 -17.90 -26.27 -27.65
C LEU A 535 -18.20 -27.50 -28.51
N CYS A 536 -17.18 -27.99 -29.22
CA CYS A 536 -17.29 -29.16 -30.09
C CYS A 536 -15.96 -29.93 -30.21
N GLY A 537 -16.01 -31.14 -30.77
CA GLY A 537 -14.81 -31.88 -31.23
C GLY A 537 -14.23 -32.93 -30.27
N VAL A 538 -14.90 -33.26 -29.17
CA VAL A 538 -14.55 -34.36 -28.26
C VAL A 538 -15.74 -35.31 -28.08
N PRO A 539 -15.54 -36.59 -27.68
CA PRO A 539 -16.62 -37.58 -27.59
C PRO A 539 -17.83 -37.19 -26.73
N THR A 540 -17.63 -36.33 -25.73
CA THR A 540 -18.69 -35.83 -24.83
C THR A 540 -19.45 -34.63 -25.37
N LEU A 541 -19.06 -34.10 -26.54
CA LEU A 541 -19.61 -32.89 -27.17
C LEU A 541 -19.99 -33.15 -28.63
N PRO A 542 -20.85 -32.31 -29.24
CA PRO A 542 -21.18 -32.45 -30.66
C PRO A 542 -19.94 -32.32 -31.56
N ALA A 543 -20.00 -32.94 -32.74
CA ALA A 543 -18.99 -32.76 -33.77
C ALA A 543 -18.97 -31.30 -34.25
N CYS A 544 -17.78 -30.75 -34.48
CA CYS A 544 -17.66 -29.39 -35.00
C CYS A 544 -18.27 -29.28 -36.41
N ALA A 545 -18.98 -28.19 -36.68
CA ALA A 545 -19.53 -27.95 -38.01
C ALA A 545 -18.39 -27.78 -39.04
N LEU A 546 -18.38 -28.66 -40.05
CA LEU A 546 -17.37 -28.81 -41.12
C LEU A 546 -17.01 -27.56 -41.94
N PHE A 547 -17.70 -26.43 -41.75
CA PHE A 547 -17.65 -25.27 -42.65
C PHE A 547 -16.96 -24.02 -42.10
N TRP A 548 -16.48 -24.03 -40.86
CA TRP A 548 -15.85 -22.88 -40.20
C TRP A 548 -14.44 -23.22 -39.74
N GLU A 549 -13.43 -22.71 -40.46
CA GLU A 549 -12.01 -22.76 -40.05
C GLU A 549 -11.50 -21.32 -39.88
N LYS A 550 -10.75 -21.07 -38.79
CA LYS A 550 -10.02 -19.81 -38.51
C LYS A 550 -10.86 -18.52 -38.71
N GLY A 551 -12.03 -18.46 -38.09
CA GLY A 551 -12.83 -17.23 -38.04
C GLY A 551 -13.50 -16.82 -39.36
N GLY A 552 -13.64 -17.74 -40.34
CA GLY A 552 -14.39 -17.50 -41.56
C GLY A 552 -14.90 -18.77 -42.24
N LEU A 553 -15.80 -18.59 -43.21
CA LEU A 553 -16.34 -19.68 -44.03
C LEU A 553 -15.22 -20.34 -44.87
N ASN A 554 -15.10 -21.67 -44.78
CA ASN A 554 -14.19 -22.46 -45.62
C ASN A 554 -14.53 -22.28 -47.13
N LYS A 555 -13.57 -22.52 -48.05
CA LYS A 555 -13.79 -22.47 -49.51
C LYS A 555 -15.04 -23.23 -49.93
N THR A 556 -15.27 -24.41 -49.36
CA THR A 556 -16.46 -25.23 -49.62
C THR A 556 -17.76 -24.57 -49.16
N GLY A 557 -17.74 -23.90 -48.01
CA GLY A 557 -18.88 -23.11 -47.51
C GLY A 557 -19.18 -21.90 -48.40
N LYS A 558 -18.14 -21.21 -48.89
CA LYS A 558 -18.29 -20.07 -49.83
C LYS A 558 -18.88 -20.53 -51.18
N ILE A 559 -18.44 -21.69 -51.67
CA ILE A 559 -18.98 -22.30 -52.89
C ILE A 559 -20.44 -22.72 -52.68
N ALA A 560 -20.80 -23.31 -51.54
CA ALA A 560 -22.17 -23.70 -51.22
C ALA A 560 -23.14 -22.50 -51.13
N LEU A 561 -22.71 -21.39 -50.52
CA LEU A 561 -23.47 -20.14 -50.49
C LEU A 561 -23.63 -19.53 -51.89
N GLY A 562 -22.57 -19.52 -52.70
CA GLY A 562 -22.62 -19.06 -54.08
C GLY A 562 -23.54 -19.91 -54.96
N ALA A 563 -23.49 -21.23 -54.82
CA ALA A 563 -24.36 -22.17 -55.53
C ALA A 563 -25.84 -22.01 -55.14
N SER A 564 -26.11 -21.77 -53.85
CA SER A 564 -27.47 -21.55 -53.34
C SER A 564 -28.06 -20.24 -53.87
N PHE A 565 -27.25 -19.17 -53.93
CA PHE A 565 -27.66 -17.90 -54.54
C PHE A 565 -27.91 -18.03 -56.04
N GLY A 566 -27.05 -18.77 -56.75
CA GLY A 566 -27.22 -19.08 -58.17
C GLY A 566 -28.51 -19.87 -58.44
N LEU A 567 -28.82 -20.87 -57.61
CA LEU A 567 -30.05 -21.65 -57.72
C LEU A 567 -31.30 -20.78 -57.51
N LEU A 568 -31.27 -19.88 -56.53
CA LEU A 568 -32.38 -18.98 -56.22
C LEU A 568 -32.62 -17.96 -57.35
N LEU A 569 -31.55 -17.46 -57.96
CA LEU A 569 -31.60 -16.56 -59.12
C LEU A 569 -32.17 -17.27 -60.36
N LEU A 570 -31.82 -18.55 -60.55
CA LEU A 570 -32.35 -19.39 -61.62
C LEU A 570 -33.84 -19.69 -61.45
N VAL A 571 -34.29 -19.95 -60.21
CA VAL A 571 -35.72 -20.10 -59.89
C VAL A 571 -36.49 -18.80 -60.17
N ILE A 572 -35.94 -17.65 -59.80
CA ILE A 572 -36.56 -16.34 -60.10
C ILE A 572 -36.68 -16.13 -61.61
N LEU A 573 -35.65 -16.45 -62.39
CA LEU A 573 -35.69 -16.35 -63.84
C LEU A 573 -36.73 -17.28 -64.47
N ILE A 574 -36.89 -18.50 -63.93
CA ILE A 574 -37.94 -19.44 -64.36
C ILE A 574 -39.34 -18.89 -64.04
N VAL A 575 -39.52 -18.29 -62.87
CA VAL A 575 -40.80 -17.65 -62.50
C VAL A 575 -41.11 -16.48 -63.43
N VAL A 576 -40.13 -15.62 -63.73
CA VAL A 576 -40.28 -14.52 -64.70
C VAL A 576 -40.61 -15.06 -66.09
N TYR A 577 -39.92 -16.11 -66.54
CA TYR A 577 -40.17 -16.78 -67.82
C TYR A 577 -41.60 -17.34 -67.91
N ILE A 578 -42.09 -17.99 -66.84
CA ILE A 578 -43.47 -18.53 -66.77
C ILE A 578 -44.50 -17.40 -66.82
N VAL A 579 -44.24 -16.29 -66.11
CA VAL A 579 -45.13 -15.11 -66.12
C VAL A 579 -45.16 -14.42 -67.49
N CYS A 580 -44.02 -14.35 -68.19
CA CYS A 580 -43.91 -13.73 -69.50
C CYS A 580 -44.52 -14.57 -70.63
N ILE A 581 -44.52 -15.91 -70.53
CA ILE A 581 -45.01 -16.79 -71.61
C ILE A 581 -46.48 -17.18 -71.46
N ARG A 582 -47.06 -17.06 -70.26
CA ARG A 582 -48.50 -17.34 -70.05
C ARG A 582 -49.44 -16.17 -70.37
N ARG A 583 -49.01 -15.15 -71.12
CA ARG A 583 -49.92 -14.07 -71.56
C ARG A 583 -49.85 -13.79 -73.06
N GLY A 584 -50.90 -14.24 -73.75
CA GLY A 584 -51.43 -13.69 -74.99
C GLY A 584 -52.66 -14.49 -75.44
N PRO A 585 -53.54 -13.97 -76.32
CA PRO A 585 -54.23 -12.66 -76.34
C PRO A 585 -55.78 -12.81 -76.43
N TYR A 586 -56.53 -11.68 -76.32
CA TYR A 586 -58.01 -11.49 -76.38
C TYR A 586 -58.77 -11.84 -75.07
N ASP A 587 -59.71 -11.04 -74.54
CA ASP A 587 -60.65 -10.09 -75.14
C ASP A 587 -60.99 -8.90 -74.20
N TYR A 588 -61.51 -7.82 -74.77
CA TYR A 588 -61.78 -6.50 -74.17
C TYR A 588 -63.03 -6.47 -73.29
N ASP A 589 -63.02 -5.61 -72.27
CA ASP A 589 -63.95 -4.47 -72.13
C ASP A 589 -63.78 -3.85 -70.74
N PHE A 590 -63.47 -2.55 -70.65
CA PHE A 590 -64.11 -1.64 -69.70
C PHE A 590 -63.74 -0.18 -70.00
N GLU A 591 -64.77 0.65 -69.92
CA GLU A 591 -64.84 2.05 -70.32
C GLU A 591 -63.87 3.00 -69.59
N PHE A 592 -63.46 4.04 -70.33
CA PHE A 592 -62.86 5.29 -69.84
C PHE A 592 -63.94 6.16 -69.15
N PRO A 593 -63.60 7.08 -68.21
CA PRO A 593 -62.78 8.24 -68.59
C PRO A 593 -61.80 8.80 -67.54
N GLN A 594 -60.68 9.29 -68.10
CA GLN A 594 -60.00 10.57 -67.83
C GLN A 594 -59.76 10.93 -66.36
N ASP A 595 -58.50 10.85 -65.91
CA ASP A 595 -57.79 12.11 -65.65
C ASP A 595 -56.28 11.94 -65.46
N LEU A 596 -55.62 13.05 -65.77
CA LEU A 596 -54.23 13.26 -66.03
C LEU A 596 -53.33 13.21 -64.79
N THR A 597 -52.11 12.69 -65.02
CA THR A 597 -50.83 13.21 -64.52
C THR A 597 -50.51 13.17 -63.02
N SER A 598 -49.40 12.48 -62.74
CA SER A 598 -48.30 12.88 -61.86
C SER A 598 -48.49 12.83 -60.32
N ILE A 599 -47.67 11.97 -59.71
CA ILE A 599 -46.93 12.21 -58.46
C ILE A 599 -47.79 12.51 -57.22
N SER A 600 -48.31 11.47 -56.55
CA SER A 600 -48.71 11.58 -55.12
C SER A 600 -48.87 10.26 -54.33
N ALA A 601 -48.34 9.11 -54.76
CA ALA A 601 -48.45 7.86 -53.97
C ALA A 601 -47.30 7.63 -52.95
N ILE A 602 -46.40 8.60 -52.78
CA ILE A 602 -45.36 8.60 -51.72
C ILE A 602 -45.81 9.43 -50.49
N SER A 603 -46.91 10.19 -50.57
CA SER A 603 -47.43 11.02 -49.47
C SER A 603 -48.45 10.32 -48.54
N ALA A 604 -48.98 9.13 -48.90
CA ALA A 604 -50.00 8.44 -48.10
C ALA A 604 -49.45 7.51 -46.99
N LYS A 605 -48.18 7.06 -47.06
CA LYS A 605 -47.53 6.29 -45.97
C LYS A 605 -46.78 7.15 -44.95
N ARG A 606 -46.38 8.37 -45.32
CA ARG A 606 -45.68 9.32 -44.43
C ARG A 606 -46.62 9.97 -43.39
N ASN A 607 -47.93 10.02 -43.66
CA ASN A 607 -48.94 10.63 -42.78
C ASN A 607 -49.49 9.74 -41.64
N ARG A 608 -49.29 8.41 -41.66
CA ARG A 608 -49.66 7.55 -40.53
C ARG A 608 -48.60 7.53 -39.42
N TYR A 609 -47.33 7.69 -39.80
CA TYR A 609 -46.21 7.70 -38.86
C TYR A 609 -46.09 9.03 -38.09
N GLN A 610 -46.45 10.15 -38.73
CA GLN A 610 -46.48 11.48 -38.08
C GLN A 610 -47.67 11.64 -37.11
N ARG A 611 -48.84 11.05 -37.39
CA ARG A 611 -50.00 11.06 -36.47
C ARG A 611 -49.80 10.20 -35.21
N ALA A 612 -49.11 9.06 -35.31
CA ALA A 612 -48.80 8.25 -34.13
C ALA A 612 -47.77 8.94 -33.21
N LYS A 613 -46.84 9.69 -33.79
CA LYS A 613 -45.82 10.45 -33.07
C LYS A 613 -46.38 11.69 -32.36
N SER A 614 -47.40 12.36 -32.91
CA SER A 614 -48.06 13.51 -32.27
C SER A 614 -49.03 13.13 -31.15
N VAL A 615 -49.61 11.92 -31.19
CA VAL A 615 -50.51 11.42 -30.12
C VAL A 615 -49.70 10.99 -28.88
N MET A 616 -48.57 10.29 -29.05
CA MET A 616 -47.67 9.96 -27.92
C MET A 616 -47.01 11.19 -27.28
N LEU A 617 -46.70 12.24 -28.06
CA LEU A 617 -46.13 13.48 -27.48
C LEU A 617 -47.18 14.28 -26.69
N ALA A 618 -48.46 14.27 -27.11
CA ALA A 618 -49.53 14.94 -26.39
C ALA A 618 -49.93 14.22 -25.08
N GLU A 619 -49.73 12.90 -25.00
CA GLU A 619 -49.97 12.10 -23.78
C GLU A 619 -48.83 12.23 -22.76
N MET A 620 -47.60 12.50 -23.22
CA MET A 620 -46.44 12.76 -22.34
C MET A 620 -46.44 14.18 -21.72
N ASP A 621 -47.02 15.18 -22.38
CA ASP A 621 -47.13 16.54 -21.82
C ASP A 621 -48.35 16.71 -20.88
N ALA A 622 -49.33 15.79 -20.91
CA ALA A 622 -50.53 15.83 -20.06
C ALA A 622 -50.33 15.31 -18.62
N HIS A 623 -49.18 14.69 -18.31
CA HIS A 623 -48.88 14.18 -16.97
C HIS A 623 -47.95 15.07 -16.13
N ASN A 624 -47.54 16.24 -16.65
CA ASN A 624 -46.52 17.10 -16.04
C ASN A 624 -46.97 18.52 -15.67
N THR A 625 -48.27 18.80 -15.64
CA THR A 625 -48.82 20.01 -15.01
C THR A 625 -50.02 19.66 -14.15
N ASP A 626 -50.00 20.15 -12.91
CA ASP A 626 -51.07 20.16 -11.90
C ASP A 626 -51.06 19.03 -10.85
N GLY A 627 -50.02 19.03 -10.03
CA GLY A 627 -50.17 18.77 -8.60
C GLY A 627 -49.87 20.03 -7.81
N PHE A 628 -50.89 20.86 -7.50
CA PHE A 628 -50.85 21.79 -6.34
C PHE A 628 -52.24 22.38 -6.00
N TYR A 629 -52.69 22.10 -4.75
CA TYR A 629 -53.61 22.87 -3.87
C TYR A 629 -55.09 23.07 -4.32
N THR A 630 -56.16 23.05 -3.50
CA THR A 630 -56.37 23.11 -2.04
C THR A 630 -57.84 22.79 -1.70
N ASN A 631 -58.07 22.31 -0.48
CA ASN A 631 -59.18 22.57 0.45
C ASN A 631 -60.64 22.14 0.12
N GLY A 632 -61.19 21.33 1.05
CA GLY A 632 -62.05 21.93 2.07
C GLY A 632 -63.47 21.37 2.22
N ASN A 633 -63.70 20.75 3.40
CA ASN A 633 -64.96 20.65 4.16
C ASN A 633 -66.12 19.78 3.65
N GLY A 634 -66.44 18.75 4.46
CA GLY A 634 -67.50 18.93 5.46
C GLY A 634 -68.58 17.85 5.53
N ASN A 635 -68.64 17.20 6.72
CA ASN A 635 -69.84 16.65 7.40
C ASN A 635 -70.55 15.43 6.75
N THR A 636 -71.06 14.41 7.45
CA THR A 636 -71.53 14.24 8.84
C THR A 636 -71.84 12.75 9.06
N ARG A 637 -71.30 12.13 10.12
CA ARG A 637 -71.95 11.37 11.21
C ARG A 637 -70.99 10.35 11.83
#